data_AF-A0AAX0VKD7-F1
#
_entry.id   AF-A0AAX0VKD7-F1
#
_cell.length_a   1.000
_cell.length_b   1.000
_cell.length_c   1.000
_cell.angle_alpha   90.00
_cell.angle_beta   90.00
_cell.angle_gamma   90.00
#
_symmetry.space_group_name_H-M   'P 1'
#
loop_
_entity.id
_entity.type
_entity.pdbx_description
1 polymer ?
#
loop_
_entity_poly.entity_id
_entity_poly.type
_entity_poly.pdbx_seq_one_letter_code
_entity_poly.pdbx_strand_id
1 'polypeptide(L)'
;MPAPPQVERSGWYATSLESDRMVSTCLAEAGWPNSVGPTGGIQIDTPPESQRSAFEAAYVTCYAQHPVDPSYTQDWTDPQLRLVYDYWDQYLIPCLEAYGYTVDTSARPSKEAFVSAFYTPGRHQWWPFADSMRGVSAERQAEVAQTCPELPPQDVFWGSSG
;
A
#
# COMPACT_ATOMS: atom_id res chain seq x y z
N MET A 1 5.68 -33.27 1.60
CA MET A 1 5.11 -31.92 1.54
C MET A 1 3.62 -32.05 1.86
N PRO A 2 3.10 -31.47 2.95
CA PRO A 2 1.66 -31.47 3.17
C PRO A 2 0.98 -30.69 2.04
N ALA A 3 -0.19 -31.16 1.61
CA ALA A 3 -0.98 -30.50 0.58
C ALA A 3 -1.35 -29.08 1.03
N PRO A 4 -1.31 -28.07 0.14
CA PRO A 4 -1.80 -26.74 0.48
C PRO A 4 -3.26 -26.86 0.93
N PRO A 5 -3.66 -26.14 1.99
CA PRO A 5 -5.06 -26.14 2.42
C PRO A 5 -5.92 -25.77 1.20
N GLN A 6 -6.96 -26.57 0.95
CA GLN A 6 -7.95 -26.30 -0.10
C GLN A 6 -8.78 -25.11 0.37
N VAL A 7 -8.25 -23.93 0.14
CA VAL A 7 -8.85 -22.68 0.52
C VAL A 7 -9.71 -22.20 -0.64
N GLU A 8 -11.02 -22.15 -0.44
CA GLU A 8 -11.93 -21.59 -1.44
C GLU A 8 -11.75 -20.07 -1.46
N ARG A 9 -11.22 -19.56 -2.57
CA ARG A 9 -10.96 -18.13 -2.75
C ARG A 9 -12.28 -17.37 -2.80
N SER A 10 -12.44 -16.38 -1.92
CA SER A 10 -13.65 -15.55 -1.84
C SER A 10 -13.80 -14.59 -3.02
N GLY A 11 -12.69 -14.17 -3.65
CA GLY A 11 -12.66 -13.28 -4.81
C GLY A 11 -11.25 -12.77 -5.12
N TRP A 12 -11.15 -11.93 -6.15
CA TRP A 12 -9.94 -11.12 -6.44
C TRP A 12 -10.19 -9.70 -5.94
N TYR A 13 -9.23 -9.12 -5.22
CA TYR A 13 -9.35 -7.75 -4.70
C TYR A 13 -8.60 -6.77 -5.58
N ALA A 14 -9.24 -5.64 -5.90
CA ALA A 14 -8.69 -4.62 -6.77
C ALA A 14 -7.58 -3.79 -6.11
N THR A 15 -7.39 -3.85 -4.78
CA THR A 15 -6.29 -3.14 -4.12
C THR A 15 -5.69 -3.95 -2.98
N SER A 16 -4.41 -3.70 -2.68
CA SER A 16 -3.74 -4.24 -1.49
C SER A 16 -4.45 -3.81 -0.20
N LEU A 17 -4.98 -2.58 -0.12
CA LEU A 17 -5.73 -2.10 1.04
C LEU A 17 -7.05 -2.87 1.25
N GLU A 18 -7.82 -3.12 0.19
CA GLU A 18 -9.05 -3.92 0.31
C GLU A 18 -8.75 -5.37 0.68
N SER A 19 -7.71 -5.95 0.06
CA SER A 19 -7.21 -7.27 0.43
C SER A 19 -6.78 -7.31 1.90
N ASP A 20 -5.97 -6.36 2.36
CA ASP A 20 -5.48 -6.30 3.74
C ASP A 20 -6.61 -6.12 4.76
N ARG A 21 -7.69 -5.39 4.41
CA ARG A 21 -8.91 -5.29 5.25
C ARG A 21 -9.64 -6.62 5.37
N MET A 22 -9.74 -7.39 4.29
CA MET A 22 -10.40 -8.68 4.31
C MET A 22 -9.54 -9.74 5.02
N VAL A 23 -8.23 -9.74 4.78
CA VAL A 23 -7.28 -10.57 5.51
C VAL A 23 -7.28 -10.21 7.00
N SER A 24 -7.32 -8.93 7.35
CA SER A 24 -7.43 -8.45 8.73
C SER A 24 -8.67 -9.00 9.43
N THR A 25 -9.81 -8.98 8.74
CA THR A 25 -11.07 -9.54 9.23
C THR A 25 -10.96 -11.05 9.45
N CYS A 26 -10.41 -11.79 8.47
CA CYS A 26 -10.18 -13.23 8.57
C CYS A 26 -9.23 -13.60 9.74
N LEU A 27 -8.16 -12.83 9.94
CA LEU A 27 -7.23 -13.02 11.05
C LEU A 27 -7.90 -12.76 12.41
N ALA A 28 -8.73 -11.72 12.49
CA ALA A 28 -9.48 -11.42 13.71
C ALA A 28 -10.49 -12.54 14.06
N GLU A 29 -11.19 -13.08 13.06
CA GLU A 29 -12.08 -14.25 13.22
C GLU A 29 -11.32 -15.52 13.62
N ALA A 30 -10.08 -15.68 13.15
CA ALA A 30 -9.18 -16.76 13.54
C ALA A 30 -8.56 -16.58 14.94
N GLY A 31 -8.90 -15.50 15.65
CA GLY A 31 -8.43 -15.24 17.02
C GLY A 31 -7.12 -14.46 17.11
N TRP A 32 -6.71 -13.80 16.02
CA TRP A 32 -5.50 -12.97 15.95
C TRP A 32 -5.87 -11.48 15.83
N PRO A 33 -5.94 -10.73 16.94
CA PRO A 33 -6.24 -9.31 16.92
C PRO A 33 -5.19 -8.56 16.10
N ASN A 34 -5.65 -7.70 15.20
CA ASN A 34 -4.79 -6.93 14.30
C ASN A 34 -5.49 -5.63 13.89
N SER A 35 -4.76 -4.75 13.20
CA SER A 35 -5.30 -3.53 12.61
C SER A 35 -4.68 -3.29 11.23
N VAL A 36 -5.37 -2.55 10.36
CA VAL A 36 -4.84 -2.18 9.04
C VAL A 36 -4.39 -0.73 9.08
N GLY A 37 -3.18 -0.46 8.60
CA GLY A 37 -2.68 0.89 8.45
C GLY A 37 -3.52 1.72 7.45
N PRO A 38 -3.51 3.05 7.56
CA PRO A 38 -4.30 3.93 6.69
C PRO A 38 -3.94 3.81 5.20
N THR A 39 -2.72 3.37 4.89
CA THR A 39 -2.21 3.12 3.54
C THR A 39 -2.16 1.63 3.17
N GLY A 40 -2.72 0.75 4.02
CA GLY A 40 -2.59 -0.70 3.92
C GLY A 40 -1.57 -1.26 4.91
N GLY A 41 -1.30 -2.55 4.81
CA GLY A 41 -0.42 -3.28 5.72
C GLY A 41 -1.10 -3.65 7.04
N ILE A 42 -1.07 -4.94 7.36
CA ILE A 42 -1.64 -5.48 8.59
C ILE A 42 -0.62 -5.36 9.72
N GLN A 43 -0.98 -4.59 10.75
CA GLN A 43 -0.26 -4.47 12.00
C GLN A 43 -0.79 -5.52 12.99
N ILE A 44 0.07 -6.45 13.38
CA ILE A 44 -0.24 -7.51 14.33
C ILE A 44 0.94 -7.73 15.28
N ASP A 45 0.64 -7.99 16.55
CA ASP A 45 1.67 -8.31 17.54
C ASP A 45 2.30 -9.68 17.22
N THR A 46 3.63 -9.76 17.37
CA THR A 46 4.35 -11.01 17.17
C THR A 46 3.82 -12.07 18.15
N PRO A 47 3.25 -13.19 17.66
CA PRO A 47 2.71 -14.22 18.54
C PRO A 47 3.83 -14.95 19.29
N PRO A 48 3.52 -15.53 20.47
CA PRO A 48 4.46 -16.38 21.19
C PRO A 48 4.97 -17.53 20.32
N GLU A 49 6.21 -17.98 20.57
CA GLU A 49 6.84 -19.06 19.79
C GLU A 49 6.01 -20.34 19.75
N SER A 50 5.32 -20.67 20.85
CA SER A 50 4.42 -21.82 20.95
C SER A 50 3.20 -21.74 20.04
N GLN A 51 2.85 -20.54 19.56
CA GLN A 51 1.69 -20.27 18.72
C GLN A 51 2.06 -19.87 17.29
N ARG A 52 3.35 -19.71 17.00
CA ARG A 52 3.87 -19.24 15.70
C ARG A 52 3.36 -20.07 14.53
N SER A 53 3.37 -21.40 14.63
CA SER A 53 2.87 -22.27 13.56
C SER A 53 1.36 -22.18 13.33
N ALA A 54 0.59 -21.94 14.39
CA ALA A 54 -0.86 -21.75 14.26
C ALA A 54 -1.19 -20.40 13.63
N PHE A 55 -0.44 -19.36 14.00
CA PHE A 55 -0.51 -18.06 13.37
C PHE A 55 -0.13 -18.10 11.89
N GLU A 56 1.01 -18.72 11.54
CA GLU A 56 1.45 -18.86 10.15
C GLU A 56 0.41 -19.58 9.29
N ALA A 57 -0.20 -20.64 9.82
CA ALA A 57 -1.26 -21.36 9.14
C ALA A 57 -2.50 -20.48 8.89
N ALA A 58 -2.93 -19.70 9.88
CA ALA A 58 -4.04 -18.74 9.74
C ALA A 58 -3.69 -17.62 8.75
N TYR A 59 -2.48 -17.08 8.84
CA TYR A 59 -1.98 -16.00 7.98
C TYR A 59 -1.95 -16.43 6.51
N VAL A 60 -1.34 -17.58 6.20
CA VAL A 60 -1.31 -18.14 4.85
C VAL A 60 -2.72 -18.44 4.34
N THR A 61 -3.59 -18.97 5.20
CA THR A 61 -4.98 -19.27 4.83
C THR A 61 -5.74 -17.99 4.47
N CYS A 62 -5.66 -16.95 5.29
CA CYS A 62 -6.37 -15.69 5.04
C CYS A 62 -5.88 -14.98 3.78
N TYR A 63 -4.56 -14.91 3.54
CA TYR A 63 -4.02 -14.36 2.28
C TYR A 63 -4.39 -15.20 1.04
N ALA A 64 -4.54 -16.52 1.20
CA ALA A 64 -5.01 -17.38 0.12
C ALA A 64 -6.52 -17.23 -0.17
N GLN A 65 -7.34 -16.92 0.85
CA GLN A 65 -8.78 -16.63 0.69
C GLN A 65 -9.03 -15.28 0.01
N HIS A 66 -8.14 -14.32 0.28
CA HIS A 66 -8.28 -12.94 -0.17
C HIS A 66 -7.04 -12.48 -0.95
N PRO A 67 -6.74 -13.06 -2.12
CA PRO A 67 -5.63 -12.62 -2.93
C PRO A 67 -5.95 -11.29 -3.61
N VAL A 68 -4.95 -10.39 -3.61
CA VAL A 68 -4.94 -9.23 -4.50
C VAL A 68 -4.94 -9.74 -5.95
N ASP A 69 -5.72 -9.08 -6.80
CA ASP A 69 -5.72 -9.38 -8.24
C ASP A 69 -4.28 -9.27 -8.78
N PRO A 70 -3.77 -10.26 -9.53
CA PRO A 70 -2.38 -10.29 -9.93
C PRO A 70 -2.00 -9.07 -10.79
N SER A 71 -2.97 -8.49 -11.51
CA SER A 71 -2.77 -7.26 -12.30
C SER A 71 -2.40 -6.05 -11.44
N TYR A 72 -2.75 -6.06 -10.15
CA TYR A 72 -2.40 -5.04 -9.16
C TYR A 72 -1.16 -5.43 -8.31
N THR A 73 -0.65 -6.66 -8.48
CA THR A 73 0.63 -7.11 -7.90
C THR A 73 1.79 -7.07 -8.89
N GLN A 74 1.52 -6.68 -10.15
CA GLN A 74 2.57 -6.42 -11.12
C GLN A 74 3.30 -5.14 -10.75
N ASP A 75 4.61 -5.14 -11.04
CA ASP A 75 5.40 -3.92 -11.04
C ASP A 75 4.66 -2.86 -11.87
N TRP A 76 4.44 -1.69 -11.28
CA TRP A 76 3.94 -0.50 -11.99
C TRP A 76 4.76 -0.29 -13.25
N THR A 77 4.04 -0.19 -14.37
CA THR A 77 4.63 0.07 -15.68
C THR A 77 5.24 1.48 -15.74
N ASP A 78 6.18 1.71 -16.66
CA ASP A 78 6.75 3.05 -16.88
C ASP A 78 5.68 4.15 -17.06
N PRO A 79 4.58 3.95 -17.83
CA PRO A 79 3.49 4.92 -17.90
C PRO A 79 2.80 5.20 -16.57
N GLN A 80 2.62 4.19 -15.72
CA GLN A 80 2.04 4.34 -14.38
C GLN A 80 2.95 5.12 -13.44
N LEU A 81 4.26 4.84 -13.47
CA LEU A 81 5.25 5.60 -12.71
C LEU A 81 5.29 7.07 -13.13
N ARG A 82 5.19 7.32 -14.44
CA ARG A 82 5.08 8.68 -14.99
C ARG A 82 3.82 9.40 -14.53
N LEU A 83 2.69 8.69 -14.48
CA LEU A 83 1.42 9.22 -14.01
C LEU A 83 1.46 9.58 -12.53
N VAL A 84 2.05 8.72 -11.70
CA VAL A 84 2.24 8.98 -10.26
C VAL A 84 3.13 10.21 -10.05
N TYR A 85 4.23 10.30 -10.79
CA TYR A 85 5.12 11.45 -10.73
C TYR A 85 4.38 12.76 -11.09
N ASP A 86 3.60 12.76 -12.18
CA ASP A 86 2.82 13.94 -12.58
C ASP A 86 1.74 14.29 -11.55
N TYR A 87 1.05 13.30 -11.02
CA TYR A 87 0.05 13.48 -9.97
C TYR A 87 0.66 14.09 -8.70
N TRP A 88 1.86 13.64 -8.32
CA TRP A 88 2.56 14.24 -7.18
C TRP A 88 2.88 15.70 -7.41
N ASP A 89 3.46 16.01 -8.57
CA ASP A 89 3.90 17.36 -8.92
C ASP A 89 2.72 18.34 -9.07
N GLN A 90 1.62 17.88 -9.68
CA GLN A 90 0.48 18.75 -10.04
C GLN A 90 -0.62 18.80 -8.97
N TYR A 91 -0.76 17.77 -8.15
CA TYR A 91 -1.88 17.66 -7.20
C TYR A 91 -1.41 17.47 -5.76
N LEU A 92 -0.58 16.46 -5.48
CA LEU A 92 -0.21 16.12 -4.11
C LEU A 92 0.56 17.25 -3.43
N ILE A 93 1.63 17.76 -4.06
CA ILE A 93 2.48 18.79 -3.49
C ILE A 93 1.67 20.07 -3.21
N PRO A 94 0.90 20.62 -4.17
CA PRO A 94 0.03 21.77 -3.88
C PRO A 94 -1.02 21.49 -2.80
N CYS A 95 -1.57 20.28 -2.74
CA CYS A 95 -2.55 19.91 -1.72
C CYS A 95 -1.92 19.91 -0.32
N LEU A 96 -0.74 19.31 -0.17
CA LEU A 96 0.00 19.29 1.09
C LEU A 96 0.37 20.71 1.55
N GLU A 97 0.86 21.55 0.64
CA GLU A 97 1.16 22.96 0.91
C GLU A 97 -0.08 23.74 1.35
N ALA A 98 -1.21 23.54 0.67
CA ALA A 98 -2.49 24.16 1.05
C ALA A 98 -3.01 23.67 2.41
N TYR A 99 -2.71 22.41 2.77
CA TYR A 99 -3.05 21.82 4.07
C TYR A 99 -2.06 22.22 5.19
N GLY A 100 -1.01 22.98 4.86
CA GLY A 100 -0.05 23.53 5.82
C GLY A 100 1.23 22.71 6.01
N TYR A 101 1.52 21.75 5.13
CA TYR A 101 2.77 20.99 5.13
C TYR A 101 3.80 21.57 4.17
N THR A 102 5.06 21.62 4.60
CA THR A 102 6.17 22.00 3.72
C THR A 102 6.70 20.76 3.03
N VAL A 103 6.63 20.71 1.71
CA VAL A 103 7.22 19.63 0.91
C VAL A 103 8.61 20.04 0.44
N ASP A 104 9.64 19.25 0.77
CA ASP A 104 10.98 19.47 0.25
C ASP A 104 11.12 18.88 -1.16
N THR A 105 11.19 19.75 -2.17
CA THR A 105 11.40 19.36 -3.57
C THR A 105 12.87 19.38 -3.98
N SER A 106 13.81 19.65 -3.07
CA SER A 106 15.24 19.74 -3.40
C SER A 106 15.84 18.40 -3.85
N ALA A 107 15.32 17.30 -3.31
CA ALA A 107 15.70 15.93 -3.65
C ALA A 107 14.91 15.36 -4.85
N ARG A 108 14.04 16.16 -5.48
CA ARG A 108 13.17 15.72 -6.58
C ARG A 108 14.01 15.28 -7.78
N PRO A 109 14.01 13.99 -8.16
CA PRO A 109 14.66 13.51 -9.37
C PRO A 109 13.90 14.01 -10.61
N SER A 110 14.50 13.95 -11.79
CA SER A 110 13.72 14.12 -13.01
C SER A 110 12.75 12.96 -13.19
N LYS A 111 11.61 13.19 -13.87
CA LYS A 111 10.62 12.15 -14.17
C LYS A 111 11.24 10.91 -14.81
N GLU A 112 12.15 11.09 -15.77
CA GLU A 112 12.87 10.00 -16.41
C GLU A 112 13.81 9.24 -15.46
N ALA A 113 14.51 9.96 -14.58
CA ALA A 113 15.40 9.35 -13.58
C ALA A 113 14.59 8.57 -12.55
N PHE A 114 13.43 9.09 -12.13
CA PHE A 114 12.52 8.39 -11.23
C PHE A 114 12.05 7.05 -11.81
N VAL A 115 11.50 7.08 -13.03
CA VAL A 115 10.95 5.89 -13.69
C VAL A 115 12.05 4.84 -13.93
N SER A 116 13.18 5.26 -14.50
CA SER A 116 14.27 4.34 -14.85
C SER A 116 14.96 3.72 -13.63
N ALA A 117 15.02 4.43 -12.49
CA ALA A 117 15.67 3.94 -11.29
C ALA A 117 14.74 3.21 -10.32
N PHE A 118 13.41 3.26 -10.51
CA PHE A 118 12.41 2.84 -9.52
C PHE A 118 12.59 1.40 -9.03
N TYR A 119 12.81 0.45 -9.95
CA TYR A 119 13.05 -0.98 -9.64
C TYR A 119 14.53 -1.34 -9.50
N THR A 120 15.42 -0.36 -9.57
CA THR A 120 16.85 -0.60 -9.46
C THR A 120 17.32 -0.44 -8.02
N PRO A 121 18.45 -1.07 -7.64
CA PRO A 121 19.08 -0.80 -6.34
C PRO A 121 19.44 0.67 -6.11
N GLY A 122 19.55 1.47 -7.19
CA GLY A 122 19.80 2.91 -7.15
C GLY A 122 18.55 3.78 -7.05
N ARG A 123 17.40 3.21 -6.66
CA ARG A 123 16.13 3.95 -6.58
C ARG A 123 16.26 5.26 -5.80
N HIS A 124 15.61 6.30 -6.29
CA HIS A 124 15.48 7.54 -5.55
C HIS A 124 14.57 7.32 -4.33
N GLN A 125 14.99 7.80 -3.17
CA GLN A 125 14.18 7.75 -1.94
C GLN A 125 13.12 8.87 -1.89
N TRP A 126 13.04 9.71 -2.92
CA TRP A 126 12.13 10.83 -2.97
C TRP A 126 10.69 10.34 -2.99
N TRP A 127 9.96 10.63 -1.92
CA TRP A 127 8.57 10.25 -1.77
C TRP A 127 7.83 11.36 -1.03
N PRO A 128 7.21 12.33 -1.75
CA PRO A 128 6.80 13.61 -1.19
C PRO A 128 5.80 13.49 -0.02
N PHE A 129 4.89 12.52 -0.06
CA PHE A 129 3.96 12.29 1.04
C PHE A 129 4.69 11.82 2.32
N ALA A 130 5.49 10.76 2.22
CA ALA A 130 6.21 10.16 3.34
C ALA A 130 7.25 11.11 3.93
N ASP A 131 7.94 11.89 3.07
CA ASP A 131 8.90 12.90 3.51
C ASP A 131 8.21 14.04 4.27
N SER A 132 7.04 14.49 3.82
CA SER A 132 6.26 15.55 4.48
C SER A 132 5.56 15.09 5.76
N MET A 133 5.22 13.80 5.85
CA MET A 133 4.54 13.19 7.00
C MET A 133 5.50 12.70 8.09
N ARG A 134 6.81 12.86 7.91
CA ARG A 134 7.81 12.42 8.87
C ARG A 134 7.62 13.14 10.22
N GLY A 135 7.35 12.37 11.27
CA GLY A 135 7.12 12.90 12.62
C GLY A 135 5.68 13.36 12.91
N VAL A 136 4.76 13.19 11.95
CA VAL A 136 3.31 13.42 12.12
C VAL A 136 2.68 12.15 12.74
N SER A 137 1.68 12.30 13.61
CA SER A 137 0.98 11.13 14.19
C SER A 137 0.19 10.34 13.15
N ALA A 138 0.01 9.04 13.37
CA ALA A 138 -0.68 8.16 12.41
C ALA A 138 -2.12 8.61 12.13
N GLU A 139 -2.84 9.14 13.12
CA GLU A 139 -4.20 9.66 12.96
C GLU A 139 -4.23 10.86 12.02
N ARG A 140 -3.26 11.77 12.20
CA ARG A 140 -3.17 12.96 11.36
C ARG A 140 -2.70 12.61 9.95
N GLN A 141 -1.79 11.65 9.80
CA GLN A 141 -1.41 11.12 8.48
C GLN A 141 -2.62 10.54 7.75
N ALA A 142 -3.48 9.78 8.45
CA ALA A 142 -4.69 9.21 7.87
C ALA A 142 -5.67 10.30 7.40
N GLU A 143 -5.86 11.36 8.20
CA GLU A 143 -6.71 12.50 7.84
C GLU A 143 -6.18 13.23 6.59
N VAL A 144 -4.86 13.43 6.51
CA VAL A 144 -4.25 14.07 5.35
C VAL A 144 -4.30 13.15 4.13
N ALA A 145 -4.08 11.84 4.28
CA ALA A 145 -4.22 10.88 3.18
C ALA A 145 -5.65 10.83 2.62
N GLN A 146 -6.67 11.09 3.44
CA GLN A 146 -8.06 11.21 2.97
C GLN A 146 -8.30 12.48 2.16
N THR A 147 -7.60 13.57 2.49
CA THR A 147 -7.80 14.88 1.83
C THR A 147 -6.87 15.09 0.63
N CYS A 148 -5.62 14.69 0.78
CA CYS A 148 -4.56 14.72 -0.20
C CYS A 148 -4.08 13.27 -0.43
N PRO A 149 -4.81 12.47 -1.24
CA PRO A 149 -4.45 11.09 -1.49
C PRO A 149 -3.05 11.01 -2.09
N GLU A 150 -2.23 10.11 -1.54
CA GLU A 150 -0.84 9.92 -1.95
C GLU A 150 -0.73 9.41 -3.39
N LEU A 151 -1.69 8.61 -3.87
CA LEU A 151 -1.68 8.04 -5.21
C LEU A 151 -2.88 8.57 -6.02
N PRO A 152 -2.74 8.62 -7.36
CA PRO A 152 -3.87 8.92 -8.22
C PRO A 152 -5.01 7.92 -8.02
N PRO A 153 -6.26 8.33 -8.33
CA PRO A 153 -7.42 7.44 -8.31
C PRO A 153 -7.16 6.14 -9.08
N GLN A 154 -7.61 5.01 -8.53
CA GLN A 154 -7.30 3.66 -9.02
C GLN A 154 -7.81 3.41 -10.45
N ASP A 155 -8.95 4.02 -10.81
CA ASP A 155 -9.52 4.03 -12.17
C ASP A 155 -8.58 4.68 -13.18
N VAL A 156 -7.92 5.78 -12.80
CA VAL A 156 -6.93 6.46 -13.62
C VAL A 156 -5.59 5.70 -13.63
N PHE A 157 -5.21 5.12 -12.50
CA PHE A 157 -3.91 4.47 -12.32
C PHE A 157 -3.81 3.09 -12.97
N TRP A 158 -4.87 2.28 -12.92
CA TRP A 158 -4.91 0.95 -13.52
C TRP A 158 -5.71 0.88 -14.82
N GLY A 159 -6.37 1.98 -15.20
CA GLY A 159 -7.19 2.02 -16.40
C GLY A 159 -8.42 1.12 -16.32
N SER A 160 -8.89 0.80 -15.11
CA SER A 160 -10.14 0.08 -14.87
C SER A 160 -11.32 1.01 -15.14
N SER A 161 -11.62 1.24 -16.43
CA SER A 161 -13.00 1.47 -16.82
C SER A 161 -13.80 0.24 -16.39
N GLY A 162 -14.84 0.46 -15.59
CA GLY A 162 -15.67 -0.58 -14.96
C GLY A 162 -16.34 -1.57 -15.90
#